data_AF-A0A348TPE3-F1
#
_entry.id   AF-A0A348TPE3-F1
#
_cell.length_a   1.000
_cell.length_b   1.000
_cell.length_c   1.000
_cell.angle_alpha   90.00
_cell.angle_beta   90.00
_cell.angle_gamma   90.00
#
_symmetry.space_group_name_H-M   'P 1'
#
loop_
_entity.id
_entity.type
_entity.pdbx_description
1 polymer ?
#
loop_
_entity_poly.entity_id
_entity_poly.type
_entity_poly.pdbx_seq_one_letter_code
_entity_poly.pdbx_strand_id
1 'polypeptide(L)'
;VDFIDMKNVENRNLVYEAMRNEMVYDRSKYTILPLSKFGLMQITRQRVRPAVHVVNKETCPTCNGSGKISSSIAVTDVIENNIHHLITKQNEKKLVITLHPFLYSYYTKGLISRQMKWFFKYTKWVTLIPDSTLAIVEFKFLNDLGEEIELL
;
A
#
# COMPACT_ATOMS: atom_id res chain seq x y z
N VAL A 1 2.63 -3.19 -24.85
CA VAL A 1 4.03 -2.80 -24.57
C VAL A 1 4.13 -1.31 -24.75
N ASP A 2 4.75 -0.61 -23.81
CA ASP A 2 4.93 0.84 -23.85
C ASP A 2 6.37 1.15 -24.28
N PHE A 3 6.54 1.76 -25.45
CA PHE A 3 7.86 2.08 -26.01
C PHE A 3 8.22 3.54 -25.75
N ILE A 4 9.52 3.84 -25.67
CA ILE A 4 10.03 5.21 -25.54
C ILE A 4 9.51 6.08 -26.70
N ASP A 5 9.13 7.31 -26.38
CA ASP A 5 8.60 8.27 -27.36
C ASP A 5 9.58 8.55 -28.50
N MET A 6 9.07 8.43 -29.73
CA MET A 6 9.81 8.66 -30.97
C MET A 6 9.12 9.74 -31.81
N LYS A 7 9.86 10.83 -32.09
CA LYS A 7 9.37 11.94 -32.92
C LYS A 7 9.24 11.55 -34.40
N ASN A 8 10.23 10.84 -34.95
CA ASN A 8 10.22 10.39 -36.34
C ASN A 8 9.33 9.15 -36.52
N VAL A 9 8.49 9.15 -37.55
CA VAL A 9 7.62 8.03 -37.94
C VAL A 9 8.44 6.82 -38.41
N GLU A 10 9.57 7.06 -39.07
CA GLU A 10 10.45 5.99 -39.57
C GLU A 10 10.97 5.13 -38.42
N ASN A 11 11.36 5.75 -37.30
CA ASN A 11 11.80 5.03 -36.11
C ASN A 11 10.70 4.13 -35.53
N ARG A 12 9.44 4.60 -35.55
CA ARG A 12 8.31 3.77 -35.09
C ARG A 12 8.09 2.56 -35.99
N ASN A 13 8.27 2.74 -37.30
CA ASN A 13 8.18 1.64 -38.26
C ASN A 13 9.31 0.63 -38.07
N LEU A 14 10.54 1.10 -37.79
CA LEU A 14 11.67 0.21 -37.49
C LEU A 14 11.42 -0.65 -36.26
N VAL A 15 10.86 -0.08 -35.18
CA VAL A 15 10.48 -0.84 -33.98
C VAL A 15 9.40 -1.86 -34.28
N TYR A 16 8.39 -1.50 -35.07
CA TYR A 16 7.33 -2.42 -35.49
C TYR A 16 7.89 -3.60 -36.31
N GLU A 17 8.73 -3.34 -37.31
CA GLU A 17 9.34 -4.40 -38.13
C GLU A 17 10.29 -5.28 -37.32
N ALA A 18 11.09 -4.70 -36.41
CA ALA A 18 11.94 -5.47 -35.51
C ALA A 18 11.12 -6.43 -34.64
N MET A 19 10.02 -5.96 -34.04
CA MET A 19 9.11 -6.80 -33.25
C MET A 19 8.44 -7.87 -34.09
N ARG A 20 8.03 -7.55 -35.32
CA ARG A 20 7.43 -8.51 -36.24
C ARG A 20 8.40 -9.63 -36.59
N ASN A 21 9.64 -9.28 -36.90
CA ASN A 21 10.69 -10.24 -37.26
C ASN A 21 11.02 -11.18 -36.10
N GLU A 22 11.11 -10.65 -34.87
CA GLU A 22 11.40 -11.46 -33.69
C GLU A 22 10.25 -12.43 -33.36
N MET A 23 9.01 -12.00 -33.54
CA MET A 23 7.84 -12.83 -33.23
C MET A 23 7.61 -13.97 -34.23
N VAL A 24 8.25 -13.97 -35.41
CA VAL A 24 8.16 -15.08 -36.40
C VAL A 24 8.58 -16.42 -35.81
N TYR A 25 9.50 -16.42 -34.85
CA TYR A 25 9.97 -17.64 -34.19
C TYR A 25 8.95 -18.21 -33.17
N ASP A 26 7.91 -17.46 -32.80
CA ASP A 26 6.87 -17.94 -31.91
C ASP A 26 5.88 -18.85 -32.63
N ARG A 27 5.74 -20.08 -32.12
CA ARG A 27 4.84 -21.10 -32.69
C ARG A 27 3.37 -20.81 -32.42
N SER A 28 3.06 -19.95 -31.46
CA SER A 28 1.68 -19.62 -31.07
C SER A 28 1.10 -18.58 -32.03
N LYS A 29 -0.18 -18.65 -32.37
CA LYS A 29 -0.79 -17.58 -33.18
C LYS A 29 -0.67 -16.24 -32.45
N TYR A 30 -0.20 -15.22 -33.13
CA TYR A 30 -0.06 -13.88 -32.59
C TYR A 30 -0.53 -12.82 -33.59
N THR A 31 -0.92 -11.66 -33.07
CA THR A 31 -1.21 -10.46 -33.86
C THR A 31 -0.50 -9.29 -33.23
N ILE A 32 0.21 -8.51 -34.04
CA ILE A 32 0.93 -7.31 -33.61
C ILE A 32 0.33 -6.14 -34.38
N LEU A 33 -0.04 -5.08 -33.67
CA LEU A 33 -0.48 -3.83 -34.29
C LEU A 33 0.67 -2.81 -34.29
N PRO A 34 0.73 -1.89 -35.27
CA PRO A 34 1.68 -0.78 -35.25
C PRO A 34 1.57 0.06 -33.97
N LEU A 35 2.63 0.82 -33.65
CA LEU A 35 2.62 1.71 -32.49
C LEU A 35 1.51 2.75 -32.64
N SER A 36 0.71 2.90 -31.59
CA SER A 36 -0.30 3.95 -31.49
C SER A 36 0.35 5.34 -31.43
N LYS A 37 -0.47 6.40 -31.55
CA LYS A 37 -0.03 7.79 -31.36
C LYS A 37 0.55 8.05 -29.96
N PHE A 38 0.27 7.19 -28.99
CA PHE A 38 0.76 7.29 -27.60
C PHE A 38 1.96 6.38 -27.33
N GLY A 39 2.65 5.86 -28.35
CA GLY A 39 3.84 4.99 -28.16
C GLY A 39 3.52 3.54 -27.76
N LEU A 40 2.24 3.20 -27.55
CA LEU A 40 1.82 1.85 -27.17
C LEU A 40 1.75 0.90 -28.37
N MET A 41 2.36 -0.28 -28.25
CA MET A 41 2.19 -1.42 -29.16
C MET A 41 1.30 -2.48 -28.53
N GLN A 42 0.27 -2.89 -29.24
CA GLN A 42 -0.64 -3.95 -28.82
C GLN A 42 -0.27 -5.27 -29.47
N ILE A 43 -0.17 -6.32 -28.65
CA ILE A 43 0.20 -7.67 -29.09
C ILE A 43 -0.80 -8.63 -28.45
N THR A 44 -1.43 -9.46 -29.28
CA THR A 44 -2.22 -10.60 -28.81
C THR A 44 -1.46 -11.88 -29.12
N ARG A 45 -1.47 -12.83 -28.18
CA ARG A 45 -0.80 -14.12 -28.33
C ARG A 45 -1.71 -15.23 -27.83
N GLN A 46 -1.92 -16.26 -28.65
CA GLN A 46 -2.76 -17.40 -28.31
C GLN A 46 -2.13 -18.18 -27.15
N ARG A 47 -2.93 -18.43 -26.11
CA ARG A 47 -2.53 -19.25 -24.97
C ARG A 47 -2.70 -20.73 -25.30
N VAL A 48 -1.61 -21.44 -25.54
CA VAL A 48 -1.58 -22.87 -25.91
C VAL A 48 -1.55 -23.84 -24.74
N ARG A 49 -1.27 -23.37 -23.51
CA ARG A 49 -1.32 -24.19 -22.30
C ARG A 49 -2.11 -23.49 -21.18
N PRO A 50 -3.02 -24.19 -20.49
CA PRO A 50 -3.54 -23.69 -19.23
C PRO A 50 -2.37 -23.53 -18.26
N ALA A 51 -2.25 -22.36 -17.61
CA ALA A 51 -1.28 -22.27 -16.53
C ALA A 51 -1.84 -23.09 -15.39
N VAL A 52 -1.08 -24.07 -14.92
CA VAL A 52 -1.33 -24.66 -13.61
C VAL A 52 -0.98 -23.58 -12.61
N HIS A 53 -1.95 -22.71 -12.30
CA HIS A 53 -1.84 -21.75 -11.22
C HIS A 53 -1.91 -22.54 -9.90
N VAL A 54 -0.81 -23.18 -9.53
CA VAL A 54 -0.64 -23.54 -8.12
C VAL A 54 -0.45 -22.21 -7.40
N VAL A 55 -1.45 -21.81 -6.63
CA VAL A 55 -1.41 -20.59 -5.81
C VAL A 55 -0.42 -20.84 -4.67
N ASN A 56 0.87 -20.70 -4.97
CA ASN A 56 1.97 -20.78 -3.98
C ASN A 56 2.23 -19.42 -3.31
N LYS A 57 1.31 -18.47 -3.45
CA LYS A 57 1.46 -17.11 -2.95
C LYS A 57 0.21 -16.73 -2.19
N GLU A 58 0.39 -16.36 -0.94
CA GLU A 58 -0.65 -15.76 -0.12
C GLU A 58 -0.69 -14.25 -0.36
N THR A 59 -1.88 -13.67 -0.27
CA THR A 59 -2.04 -12.23 -0.35
C THR A 59 -1.44 -11.58 0.89
N CYS A 60 -0.57 -10.58 0.72
CA CYS A 60 -0.01 -9.84 1.84
C CYS A 60 -1.14 -9.16 2.65
N PRO A 61 -1.28 -9.42 3.96
CA PRO A 61 -2.36 -8.88 4.79
C PRO A 61 -2.25 -7.37 5.03
N THR A 62 -1.08 -6.77 4.76
CA THR A 62 -0.85 -5.33 4.96
C THR A 62 -1.23 -4.50 3.73
N CYS A 63 -0.96 -5.00 2.52
CA CYS A 63 -1.18 -4.24 1.30
C CYS A 63 -2.32 -4.81 0.43
N ASN A 64 -2.89 -5.96 0.80
CA ASN A 64 -3.90 -6.69 0.05
C ASN A 64 -3.53 -6.88 -1.43
N GLY A 65 -2.24 -7.09 -1.71
CA GLY A 65 -1.72 -7.27 -3.07
C GLY A 65 -1.43 -5.98 -3.85
N SER A 66 -1.66 -4.79 -3.28
CA SER A 66 -1.35 -3.51 -3.93
C SER A 66 0.15 -3.20 -4.03
N GLY A 67 0.98 -3.84 -3.19
CA GLY A 67 2.41 -3.58 -3.10
C GLY A 67 2.78 -2.23 -2.49
N LYS A 68 1.80 -1.47 -1.97
CA LYS A 68 2.00 -0.17 -1.31
C LYS A 68 1.27 -0.16 0.03
N ILE A 69 1.83 0.55 1.00
CA ILE A 69 1.23 0.76 2.33
C ILE A 69 1.15 2.26 2.59
N SER A 70 0.18 2.68 3.42
CA SER A 70 0.06 4.06 3.86
C SER A 70 1.33 4.50 4.61
N SER A 71 1.74 5.75 4.42
CA SER A 71 2.89 6.29 5.14
C SER A 71 2.57 6.40 6.64
N SER A 72 3.59 6.25 7.49
CA SER A 72 3.44 6.44 8.94
C SER A 72 2.93 7.83 9.31
N ILE A 73 3.17 8.84 8.47
CA ILE A 73 2.67 10.21 8.63
C ILE A 73 1.14 10.23 8.44
N ALA A 74 0.62 9.65 7.36
CA ALA A 74 -0.82 9.60 7.11
C ALA A 74 -1.56 8.81 8.21
N VAL A 75 -0.99 7.70 8.67
CA VAL A 75 -1.52 6.93 9.81
C VAL A 75 -1.53 7.77 11.09
N THR A 76 -0.52 8.64 11.28
CA THR A 76 -0.46 9.54 12.43
C THR A 76 -1.59 10.55 12.44
N ASP A 77 -1.88 11.18 11.32
CA ASP A 77 -2.96 12.17 11.25
C ASP A 77 -4.31 11.53 11.62
N VAL A 78 -4.54 10.29 11.16
CA VAL A 78 -5.72 9.50 11.53
C VAL A 78 -5.74 9.19 13.03
N ILE A 79 -4.64 8.71 13.60
CA ILE A 79 -4.54 8.42 15.03
C ILE A 79 -4.76 9.68 15.86
N GLU A 80 -4.17 10.81 15.49
CA GLU A 80 -4.31 12.08 16.23
C GLU A 80 -5.74 12.62 16.19
N ASN A 81 -6.42 12.52 15.04
CA ASN A 81 -7.82 12.89 14.92
C ASN A 81 -8.73 12.02 15.79
N ASN A 82 -8.47 10.71 15.85
CA ASN A 82 -9.20 9.79 16.71
C ASN A 82 -8.92 10.05 18.19
N ILE A 83 -7.65 10.25 18.58
CA ILE A 83 -7.29 10.64 19.96
C ILE A 83 -8.05 11.91 20.36
N HIS A 84 -8.06 12.93 19.49
CA HIS A 84 -8.79 14.17 19.75
C HIS A 84 -10.29 13.91 19.92
N HIS A 85 -10.90 13.09 19.06
CA HIS A 85 -12.31 12.75 19.16
C HIS A 85 -12.63 12.02 20.48
N LEU A 86 -11.86 10.98 20.81
CA LEU A 86 -12.09 10.13 21.99
C LEU A 86 -11.88 10.89 23.29
N ILE A 87 -10.84 11.74 23.36
CA ILE A 87 -10.55 12.53 24.56
C ILE A 87 -11.55 13.69 24.73
N THR A 88 -11.85 14.42 23.66
CA THR A 88 -12.64 15.66 23.76
C THR A 88 -14.14 15.44 23.66
N LYS A 89 -14.60 14.53 22.79
CA LYS A 89 -16.04 14.30 22.57
C LYS A 89 -16.61 13.18 23.42
N GLN A 90 -15.90 12.05 23.51
CA GLN A 90 -16.37 10.88 24.28
C GLN A 90 -15.90 10.92 25.75
N ASN A 91 -14.97 11.82 26.09
CA ASN A 91 -14.40 11.99 27.43
C ASN A 91 -13.85 10.70 28.04
N GLU A 92 -13.22 9.88 27.20
CA GLU A 92 -12.60 8.63 27.64
C GLU A 92 -11.51 8.91 28.68
N LYS A 93 -11.57 8.20 29.81
CA LYS A 93 -10.67 8.44 30.96
C LYS A 93 -9.28 7.85 30.72
N LYS A 94 -9.23 6.68 30.11
CA LYS A 94 -8.00 5.98 29.75
C LYS A 94 -8.10 5.53 28.31
N LEU A 95 -7.05 5.78 27.56
CA LEU A 95 -6.96 5.40 26.16
C LEU A 95 -5.74 4.53 25.96
N VAL A 96 -5.97 3.33 25.45
CA VAL A 96 -4.92 2.40 25.07
C VAL A 96 -4.94 2.28 23.56
N ILE A 97 -3.77 2.34 22.93
CA ILE A 97 -3.63 2.09 21.50
C ILE A 97 -2.75 0.85 21.35
N THR A 98 -3.28 -0.16 20.68
CA THR A 98 -2.52 -1.34 20.26
C THR A 98 -2.11 -1.14 18.81
N LEU A 99 -0.83 -1.33 18.49
CA LEU A 99 -0.28 -1.06 17.17
C LEU A 99 0.94 -1.93 16.86
N HIS A 100 1.26 -2.10 15.59
CA HIS A 100 2.44 -2.87 15.18
C HIS A 100 3.75 -2.28 15.76
N PRO A 101 4.75 -3.10 16.17
CA PRO A 101 6.02 -2.63 16.76
C PRO A 101 6.76 -1.56 15.93
N PHE A 102 6.60 -1.60 14.60
CA PHE A 102 7.10 -0.56 13.70
C PHE A 102 6.54 0.82 14.05
N LEU A 103 5.21 0.94 14.14
CA LEU A 103 4.56 2.18 14.54
C LEU A 103 4.87 2.53 16.01
N TYR A 104 5.00 1.54 16.89
CA TYR A 104 5.31 1.78 18.31
C TYR A 104 6.64 2.49 18.44
N SER A 105 7.66 1.99 17.74
CA SER A 105 8.97 2.63 17.70
C SER A 105 8.89 4.05 17.12
N TYR A 106 8.02 4.28 16.13
CA TYR A 106 7.83 5.60 15.53
C TYR A 106 7.21 6.62 16.49
N TYR A 107 6.32 6.21 17.38
CA TYR A 107 5.68 7.10 18.37
C TYR A 107 6.51 7.32 19.64
N THR A 108 7.31 6.33 20.04
CA THR A 108 8.04 6.33 21.32
C THR A 108 9.49 6.78 21.20
N LYS A 109 10.08 6.77 20.01
CA LYS A 109 11.49 7.14 19.81
C LYS A 109 11.76 8.62 20.08
N GLY A 110 12.89 8.89 20.75
CA GLY A 110 13.42 10.23 21.02
C GLY A 110 13.07 10.78 22.40
N LEU A 111 13.74 11.86 22.81
CA LEU A 111 13.55 12.49 24.12
C LEU A 111 12.17 13.17 24.25
N ILE A 112 11.67 13.78 23.17
CA ILE A 112 10.32 14.34 23.09
C ILE A 112 9.54 13.52 22.07
N SER A 113 9.12 12.34 22.51
CA SER A 113 8.36 11.40 21.69
C SER A 113 7.00 12.00 21.28
N ARG A 114 6.39 11.48 20.21
CA ARG A 114 5.04 11.92 19.79
C ARG A 114 4.00 11.64 20.88
N GLN A 115 4.15 10.52 21.58
CA GLN A 115 3.34 10.18 22.75
C GLN A 115 3.43 11.28 23.84
N MET A 116 4.63 11.80 24.11
CA MET A 116 4.82 12.90 25.07
C MET A 116 4.13 14.20 24.60
N LYS A 117 4.14 14.48 23.29
CA LYS A 117 3.39 15.63 22.73
C LYS A 117 1.88 15.50 22.97
N TRP A 118 1.33 14.29 22.86
CA TRP A 118 -0.08 14.05 23.19
C TRP A 118 -0.36 14.28 24.67
N PHE A 119 0.53 13.83 25.56
CA PHE A 119 0.39 14.10 26.99
C PHE A 119 0.37 15.61 27.30
N PHE A 120 1.29 16.39 26.72
CA PHE A 120 1.29 17.84 26.90
C PHE A 120 0.06 18.53 26.28
N LYS A 121 -0.47 18.02 25.17
CA LYS A 121 -1.63 18.60 24.48
C LYS A 121 -2.95 18.32 25.19
N TYR A 122 -3.14 17.09 25.68
CA TYR A 122 -4.43 16.63 26.21
C TYR A 122 -4.45 16.45 27.73
N THR A 123 -3.31 16.58 28.40
CA THR A 123 -3.13 16.30 29.85
C THR A 123 -3.55 14.89 30.27
N LYS A 124 -3.71 13.98 29.31
CA LYS A 124 -4.03 12.56 29.50
C LYS A 124 -2.93 11.70 28.89
N TRP A 125 -2.52 10.66 29.62
CA TRP A 125 -1.53 9.71 29.11
C TRP A 125 -2.22 8.67 28.22
N VAL A 126 -1.77 8.59 26.96
CA VAL A 126 -2.22 7.58 26.00
C VAL A 126 -1.24 6.41 26.06
N THR A 127 -1.70 5.24 26.48
CA THR A 127 -0.87 4.04 26.60
C THR A 127 -0.69 3.40 25.23
N LEU A 128 0.54 3.06 24.85
CA LEU A 128 0.86 2.39 23.60
C LEU A 128 1.32 0.96 23.88
N ILE A 129 0.71 -0.03 23.23
CA ILE A 129 1.04 -1.44 23.36
C ILE A 129 1.49 -1.97 21.99
N PRO A 130 2.72 -2.49 21.86
CA PRO A 130 3.16 -3.12 20.62
C PRO A 130 2.52 -4.51 20.46
N ASP A 131 1.96 -4.78 19.28
CA ASP A 131 1.37 -6.08 18.92
C ASP A 131 1.82 -6.48 17.50
N SER A 132 2.63 -7.54 17.41
CA SER A 132 3.16 -8.04 16.14
C SER A 132 2.15 -8.82 15.31
N THR A 133 0.95 -9.11 15.83
CA THR A 133 -0.11 -9.76 15.07
C THR A 133 -0.85 -8.80 14.14
N LEU A 134 -0.77 -7.49 14.42
CA LEU A 134 -1.36 -6.43 13.62
C LEU A 134 -0.55 -6.18 12.34
N ALA A 135 -1.23 -5.79 11.26
CA ALA A 135 -0.54 -5.32 10.06
C ALA A 135 0.25 -4.03 10.35
N ILE A 136 1.26 -3.72 9.53
CA ILE A 136 2.23 -2.63 9.77
C ILE A 136 1.56 -1.27 10.04
N VAL A 137 0.42 -0.99 9.37
CA VAL A 137 -0.32 0.26 9.45
C VAL A 137 -1.61 0.16 10.28
N GLU A 138 -1.86 -1.01 10.86
CA GLU A 138 -3.05 -1.29 11.65
C GLU A 138 -2.84 -0.87 13.10
N PHE A 139 -3.90 -0.31 13.68
CA PHE A 139 -3.95 0.11 15.06
C PHE A 139 -5.38 -0.07 15.58
N LYS A 140 -5.51 -0.23 16.90
CA LYS A 140 -6.79 -0.38 17.59
C LYS A 140 -6.80 0.52 18.82
N PHE A 141 -7.93 1.15 19.09
CA PHE A 141 -8.15 1.87 20.34
C PHE A 141 -8.90 0.96 21.31
N LEU A 142 -8.43 0.86 22.54
CA LEU A 142 -9.09 0.11 23.61
C LEU A 142 -9.46 1.05 24.77
N ASN A 143 -10.60 0.78 25.39
CA ASN A 143 -11.04 1.44 26.62
C ASN A 143 -10.34 0.86 27.86
N ASP A 144 -10.74 1.28 29.06
CA ASP A 144 -10.17 0.78 30.32
C ASP A 144 -10.54 -0.68 30.63
N LEU A 145 -11.59 -1.21 30.01
CA LEU A 145 -12.01 -2.61 30.07
C LEU A 145 -11.27 -3.50 29.06
N GLY A 146 -10.46 -2.92 28.17
CA GLY A 146 -9.76 -3.63 27.10
C GLY A 146 -10.63 -3.95 25.89
N GLU A 147 -11.81 -3.36 25.80
CA GLU A 147 -12.72 -3.51 24.66
C GLU A 147 -12.35 -2.53 23.55
N GLU A 148 -12.48 -2.98 22.29
CA GLU A 148 -12.19 -2.17 21.12
C GLU A 148 -13.22 -1.05 20.97
N ILE A 149 -12.73 0.20 20.88
CA ILE A 149 -13.57 1.38 20.69
C ILE A 149 -13.81 1.53 19.18
N GLU A 150 -15.07 1.43 18.76
CA GLU A 150 -15.45 1.72 17.37
C GLU A 150 -15.19 3.20 17.03
N LEU A 151 -14.39 3.42 16.00
CA LEU A 151 -14.09 4.75 15.47
C LEU A 151 -15.16 5.11 14.43
N LEU A 152 -15.80 6.27 14.61
CA LEU A 152 -16.81 6.82 13.69
C LEU A 152 -16.18 7.58 12.53
#